data_AF-A0A2Y8ZVL9-F1
#
_entry.id   AF-A0A2Y8ZVL9-F1
#
_cell.length_a   1.000
_cell.length_b   1.000
_cell.length_c   1.000
_cell.angle_alpha   90.00
_cell.angle_beta   90.00
_cell.angle_gamma   90.00
#
_symmetry.space_group_name_H-M   'P 1'
#
loop_
_entity.id
_entity.type
_entity.pdbx_description
1 polymer ?
#
loop_
_entity_poly.entity_id
_entity_poly.type
_entity_poly.pdbx_seq_one_letter_code
_entity_poly.pdbx_strand_id
1 'polypeptide(L)'
;MPSEDRDVVTQGVQRARELADDWQRLRAGICRRCGAPAGTLKSLCAACAAQRTVVRRDYRIAAAQRSSAGSVTMQHWLELHRWVTSQGFGLKEIAGNDNEFAGRWLASSVDLAIATGEVDGDDVTQFEASAALLPVSQETIATQRNRLIRAKWFLDLQHGYLPLVPTSFPLTTGEVCYLDAPVALHTFADQSRSITSRLILTNHRLVLGAREMPLIAVRRAVPYRDAVVLEPFTEGYFVAYDPQWVIALINATLQVGRGELTAKGNRRPIPQPVGAVAAAATALEEGDRVDDAALVRSLADRWGHLSPELQVRAERAAEAIRGTYAVLQHLPPDARTRNGDDGFTPAQNAEVSIDNAMRALSGILLSEYEQHADQLEALRHYTSQWSDSGDLTL
;
A
#
# COMPACT_ATOMS: atom_id res chain seq x y z
N MET A 1 -14.04 -16.16 -25.71
CA MET A 1 -12.92 -15.38 -25.15
C MET A 1 -13.37 -14.84 -23.81
N PRO A 2 -12.56 -14.99 -22.74
CA PRO A 2 -12.85 -14.34 -21.46
C PRO A 2 -12.93 -12.80 -21.64
N SER A 3 -13.74 -12.13 -20.83
CA SER A 3 -14.04 -10.69 -20.97
C SER A 3 -12.79 -9.81 -20.85
N GLU A 4 -11.79 -10.22 -20.05
CA GLU A 4 -10.52 -9.50 -19.90
C GLU A 4 -9.74 -9.36 -21.22
N ASP A 5 -9.79 -10.36 -22.10
CA ASP A 5 -9.11 -10.28 -23.40
C ASP A 5 -9.79 -9.27 -24.34
N ARG A 6 -11.09 -8.99 -24.18
CA ARG A 6 -11.80 -8.00 -25.01
C ARG A 6 -11.40 -6.57 -24.67
N ASP A 7 -11.18 -6.26 -23.39
CA ASP A 7 -10.79 -4.91 -22.97
C ASP A 7 -9.36 -4.58 -23.38
N VAL A 8 -8.45 -5.55 -23.25
CA VAL A 8 -7.06 -5.41 -23.73
C VAL A 8 -7.03 -5.20 -25.24
N VAL A 9 -7.83 -5.96 -26.01
CA VAL A 9 -7.92 -5.79 -27.47
C VAL A 9 -8.53 -4.43 -27.84
N THR A 10 -9.56 -3.98 -27.13
CA THR A 10 -10.22 -2.70 -27.40
C THR A 10 -9.28 -1.52 -27.11
N GLN A 11 -8.55 -1.55 -25.99
CA GLN A 11 -7.52 -0.56 -25.69
C GLN A 11 -6.38 -0.58 -26.72
N GLY A 12 -5.99 -1.78 -27.18
CA GLY A 12 -4.98 -1.94 -28.24
C GLY A 12 -5.41 -1.29 -29.56
N VAL A 13 -6.66 -1.49 -29.99
CA VAL A 13 -7.22 -0.90 -31.21
C VAL A 13 -7.35 0.61 -31.10
N GLN A 14 -7.83 1.13 -29.96
CA GLN A 14 -7.92 2.56 -29.69
C GLN A 14 -6.55 3.23 -29.82
N ARG A 15 -5.53 2.65 -29.17
CA ARG A 15 -4.15 3.16 -29.19
C ARG A 15 -3.52 3.09 -30.58
N ALA A 16 -3.83 2.05 -31.36
CA ALA A 16 -3.37 1.96 -32.74
C ALA A 16 -3.96 3.06 -33.64
N ARG A 17 -5.24 3.43 -33.42
CA ARG A 17 -5.89 4.54 -34.13
C ARG A 17 -5.27 5.89 -33.76
N GLU A 18 -5.07 6.15 -32.46
CA GLU A 18 -4.40 7.37 -31.98
C GLU A 18 -3.00 7.53 -32.57
N LEU A 19 -2.22 6.44 -32.60
CA LEU A 19 -0.89 6.45 -33.22
C LEU A 19 -0.94 6.70 -34.73
N ALA A 20 -1.93 6.14 -35.43
CA ALA A 20 -2.12 6.35 -36.86
C ALA A 20 -2.48 7.82 -37.17
N ASP A 21 -3.38 8.42 -36.39
CA ASP A 21 -3.78 9.82 -36.51
C ASP A 21 -2.60 10.76 -36.21
N ASP A 22 -1.82 10.47 -35.17
CA ASP A 22 -0.60 11.21 -34.85
C ASP A 22 0.43 11.13 -35.98
N TRP A 23 0.60 9.95 -36.58
CA TRP A 23 1.48 9.76 -37.74
C TRP A 23 1.02 10.54 -38.97
N GLN A 24 -0.28 10.56 -39.24
CA GLN A 24 -0.84 11.35 -40.35
C GLN A 24 -0.62 12.86 -40.13
N ARG A 25 -0.82 13.36 -38.90
CA ARG A 25 -0.56 14.77 -38.54
C ARG A 25 0.92 15.13 -38.67
N LEU A 26 1.81 14.25 -38.23
CA LEU A 26 3.27 14.40 -38.37
C LEU A 26 3.71 14.48 -39.84
N ARG A 27 3.11 13.67 -40.71
CA ARG A 27 3.35 13.71 -42.16
C ARG A 27 2.81 14.98 -42.80
N ALA A 28 1.65 15.45 -42.35
CA ALA A 28 1.07 16.72 -42.81
C ALA A 28 1.88 17.95 -42.35
N GLY A 29 2.87 17.77 -41.47
CA GLY A 29 3.68 18.85 -40.92
C GLY A 29 2.86 19.79 -40.05
N ILE A 30 1.79 19.29 -39.43
CA ILE A 30 0.86 20.04 -38.59
C ILE A 30 1.20 19.79 -37.12
N CYS A 31 1.22 20.85 -36.32
CA CYS A 31 1.44 20.77 -34.88
C CYS A 31 0.28 20.01 -34.22
N ARG A 32 0.60 18.95 -33.47
CA ARG A 32 -0.40 18.13 -32.75
C ARG A 32 -1.23 18.90 -31.73
N ARG A 33 -0.75 20.05 -31.25
CA ARG A 33 -1.35 20.84 -30.17
C ARG A 33 -2.22 21.98 -30.68
N CYS A 34 -1.69 22.82 -31.56
CA CYS A 34 -2.40 24.02 -32.03
C CYS A 34 -2.81 23.99 -33.50
N GLY A 35 -2.50 22.93 -34.25
CA GLY A 35 -2.81 22.84 -35.67
C GLY A 35 -1.97 23.74 -36.59
N ALA A 36 -1.03 24.52 -36.04
CA ALA A 36 -0.14 25.37 -36.84
C ALA A 36 0.90 24.54 -37.63
N PRO A 37 1.44 25.03 -38.76
CA PRO A 37 2.52 24.36 -39.47
C PRO A 37 3.77 24.21 -38.57
N ALA A 38 4.19 22.97 -38.35
CA ALA A 38 5.34 22.58 -37.55
C ALA A 38 6.57 22.23 -38.40
N GLY A 39 6.38 21.98 -39.70
CA GLY A 39 7.37 21.39 -40.59
C GLY A 39 7.30 19.86 -40.58
N THR A 40 7.78 19.22 -41.65
CA THR A 40 7.73 17.77 -41.82
C THR A 40 8.42 17.05 -40.67
N LEU A 41 7.76 16.02 -40.11
CA LEU A 41 8.28 15.16 -39.03
C LEU A 41 8.48 15.82 -37.65
N LYS A 42 8.01 17.06 -37.44
CA LYS A 42 7.99 17.69 -36.10
C LYS A 42 6.61 17.57 -35.47
N SER A 43 6.54 17.09 -34.23
CA SER A 43 5.28 16.97 -33.48
C SER A 43 4.72 18.31 -33.02
N LEU A 44 5.59 19.32 -32.83
CA LEU A 44 5.22 20.64 -32.33
C LEU A 44 5.79 21.75 -33.21
N CYS A 45 5.01 22.82 -33.41
CA CYS A 45 5.52 24.06 -34.00
C CYS A 45 6.51 24.76 -33.05
N ALA A 46 7.29 25.71 -33.57
CA ALA A 46 8.32 26.41 -32.80
C ALA A 46 7.75 27.09 -31.53
N ALA A 47 6.57 27.71 -31.62
CA ALA A 47 5.91 28.34 -30.47
C ALA A 47 5.50 27.31 -29.40
N CYS A 48 4.87 26.19 -29.80
CA CYS A 48 4.51 25.13 -28.86
C CYS A 48 5.73 24.44 -28.24
N ALA A 49 6.82 24.28 -29.01
CA ALA A 49 8.07 23.73 -28.51
C ALA A 49 8.72 24.67 -27.47
N ALA A 50 8.71 25.99 -27.72
CA ALA A 50 9.18 26.98 -26.76
C ALA A 50 8.33 26.98 -25.48
N GLN A 51 6.99 26.96 -25.61
CA GLN A 51 6.09 26.86 -24.46
C GLN A 51 6.31 25.57 -23.66
N ARG A 52 6.53 24.43 -24.33
CA ARG A 52 6.86 23.17 -23.66
C ARG A 52 8.11 23.30 -22.79
N THR A 53 9.14 23.97 -23.30
CA THR A 53 10.37 24.20 -22.53
C THR A 53 10.12 25.05 -21.29
N VAL A 54 9.28 26.09 -21.40
CA VAL A 54 8.86 26.92 -20.25
C VAL A 54 8.08 26.08 -19.23
N VAL A 55 7.04 25.38 -19.67
CA VAL A 55 6.22 24.50 -18.81
C VAL A 55 7.07 23.44 -18.12
N ARG A 56 8.04 22.84 -18.84
CA ARG A 56 8.97 21.86 -18.27
C ARG A 56 9.89 22.44 -17.21
N ARG A 57 10.40 23.66 -17.42
CA ARG A 57 11.22 24.36 -16.43
C ARG A 57 10.38 24.67 -15.19
N ASP A 58 9.21 25.25 -15.38
CA ASP A 58 8.35 25.70 -14.27
C ASP A 58 7.79 24.49 -13.49
N TYR A 59 7.48 23.39 -14.18
CA TYR A 59 7.16 22.09 -13.57
C TYR A 59 8.28 21.60 -12.66
N ARG A 60 9.53 21.61 -13.14
CA ARG A 60 10.69 21.15 -12.36
C ARG A 60 10.91 21.99 -11.11
N ILE A 61 10.73 23.32 -11.21
CA ILE A 61 10.83 24.22 -10.06
C ILE A 61 9.73 23.92 -9.05
N ALA A 62 8.47 23.79 -9.49
CA ALA A 62 7.34 23.49 -8.62
C ALA A 62 7.46 22.10 -7.97
N ALA A 63 7.89 21.09 -8.73
CA ALA A 63 8.15 19.73 -8.24
C ALA A 63 9.28 19.74 -7.19
N ALA A 64 10.38 20.46 -7.45
CA ALA A 64 11.49 20.58 -6.51
C ALA A 64 11.07 21.24 -5.20
N GLN A 65 10.38 22.38 -5.27
CA GLN A 65 9.86 23.10 -4.11
C GLN A 65 8.94 22.21 -3.26
N ARG A 66 8.07 21.46 -3.92
CA ARG A 66 7.17 20.51 -3.26
C ARG A 66 7.95 19.38 -2.59
N SER A 67 8.87 18.72 -3.28
CA SER A 67 9.66 17.65 -2.66
C SER A 67 10.51 18.13 -1.47
N SER A 68 10.93 19.40 -1.41
CA SER A 68 11.72 19.93 -0.30
C SER A 68 10.91 20.39 0.92
N ALA A 69 9.61 20.65 0.79
CA ALA A 69 8.84 21.33 1.83
C ALA A 69 8.41 20.44 3.01
N GLY A 70 8.68 19.12 2.97
CA GLY A 70 8.34 18.18 4.05
C GLY A 70 6.84 17.93 4.29
N SER A 71 5.96 18.82 3.84
CA SER A 71 4.50 18.78 4.04
C SER A 71 3.72 18.40 2.79
N VAL A 72 4.39 17.87 1.77
CA VAL A 72 3.73 17.64 0.48
C VAL A 72 2.87 16.40 0.51
N THR A 73 1.57 16.66 0.44
CA THR A 73 0.53 15.65 0.23
C THR A 73 0.43 15.24 -1.25
N MET A 74 -0.18 14.08 -1.50
CA MET A 74 -0.54 13.64 -2.86
C MET A 74 -1.37 14.67 -3.62
N GLN A 75 -2.23 15.42 -2.91
CA GLN A 75 -3.06 16.46 -3.53
C GLN A 75 -2.23 17.52 -4.28
N HIS A 76 -1.09 17.94 -3.72
CA HIS A 76 -0.21 18.90 -4.39
C HIS A 76 0.39 18.33 -5.67
N TRP A 77 0.67 17.02 -5.74
CA TRP A 77 1.11 16.37 -6.98
C TRP A 77 -0.01 16.32 -8.02
N LEU A 78 -1.23 15.99 -7.60
CA LEU A 78 -2.40 16.02 -8.47
C LEU A 78 -2.70 17.43 -9.00
N GLU A 79 -2.51 18.47 -8.20
CA GLU A 79 -2.58 19.87 -8.65
C GLU A 79 -1.50 20.20 -9.67
N LEU A 80 -0.27 19.69 -9.49
CA LEU A 80 0.78 19.85 -10.50
C LEU A 80 0.38 19.20 -11.83
N HIS A 81 -0.20 18.00 -11.76
CA HIS A 81 -0.63 17.26 -12.94
C HIS A 81 -1.77 17.99 -13.64
N ARG A 82 -2.78 18.44 -12.89
CA ARG A 82 -3.89 19.25 -13.43
C ARG A 82 -3.38 20.52 -14.10
N TRP A 83 -2.39 21.20 -13.50
CA TRP A 83 -1.77 22.36 -14.12
C TRP A 83 -1.03 22.02 -15.42
N VAL A 84 -0.24 20.93 -15.47
CA VAL A 84 0.40 20.48 -16.71
C VAL A 84 -0.63 20.18 -17.81
N THR A 85 -1.70 19.46 -17.44
CA THR A 85 -2.79 19.12 -18.36
C THR A 85 -3.54 20.36 -18.82
N SER A 86 -3.76 21.37 -17.96
CA SER A 86 -4.40 22.64 -18.35
C SER A 86 -3.53 23.45 -19.32
N GLN A 87 -2.21 23.22 -19.34
CA GLN A 87 -1.33 23.75 -20.39
C GLN A 87 -1.42 22.95 -21.70
N GLY A 88 -2.23 21.89 -21.79
CA GLY A 88 -2.38 21.07 -22.99
C GLY A 88 -1.17 20.19 -23.28
N PHE A 89 -0.42 19.79 -22.25
CA PHE A 89 0.69 18.85 -22.36
C PHE A 89 0.41 17.58 -21.54
N GLY A 90 0.95 16.44 -22.00
CA GLY A 90 0.92 15.22 -21.21
C GLY A 90 1.97 15.25 -20.10
N LEU A 91 1.64 14.67 -18.94
CA LEU A 91 2.57 14.63 -17.81
C LEU A 91 3.89 13.96 -18.16
N LYS A 92 3.87 12.79 -18.82
CA LYS A 92 5.09 12.08 -19.25
C LYS A 92 5.95 12.92 -20.21
N GLU A 93 5.33 13.77 -21.03
CA GLU A 93 6.05 14.68 -21.93
C GLU A 93 6.81 15.77 -21.15
N ILE A 94 6.21 16.31 -20.09
CA ILE A 94 6.78 17.40 -19.30
C ILE A 94 7.77 16.87 -18.25
N ALA A 95 7.35 15.88 -17.46
CA ALA A 95 8.15 15.30 -16.38
C ALA A 95 9.32 14.45 -16.91
N GLY A 96 9.13 13.79 -18.06
CA GLY A 96 10.01 12.72 -18.54
C GLY A 96 9.59 11.35 -17.99
N ASN A 97 10.37 10.32 -18.35
CA ASN A 97 10.09 8.94 -17.94
C ASN A 97 10.47 8.64 -16.48
N ASP A 98 11.38 9.42 -15.91
CA ASP A 98 11.84 9.25 -14.54
C ASP A 98 11.99 10.61 -13.86
N ASN A 99 10.95 11.00 -13.12
CA ASN A 99 10.94 12.23 -12.36
C ASN A 99 11.55 12.02 -10.98
N GLU A 100 12.84 12.34 -10.86
CA GLU A 100 13.61 12.25 -9.60
C GLU A 100 12.92 12.92 -8.40
N PHE A 101 12.18 14.02 -8.60
CA PHE A 101 11.47 14.71 -7.51
C PHE A 101 10.30 13.89 -6.96
N ALA A 102 9.53 13.26 -7.86
CA ALA A 102 8.45 12.36 -7.47
C ALA A 102 9.00 11.07 -6.84
N GLY A 103 10.11 10.54 -7.37
CA GLY A 103 10.83 9.41 -6.79
C GLY A 103 11.33 9.68 -5.37
N ARG A 104 11.94 10.86 -5.13
CA ARG A 104 12.36 11.29 -3.78
C ARG A 104 11.19 11.46 -2.82
N TRP A 105 10.07 12.02 -3.30
CA TRP A 105 8.86 12.13 -2.47
C TRP A 105 8.31 10.76 -2.09
N LEU A 106 8.23 9.81 -3.03
CA LEU A 106 7.82 8.42 -2.74
C LEU A 106 8.76 7.73 -1.75
N ALA A 107 10.07 7.93 -1.90
CA ALA A 107 11.05 7.40 -0.95
C ALA A 107 10.83 8.01 0.46
N SER A 108 10.60 9.32 0.54
CA SER A 108 10.31 10.01 1.80
C SER A 108 9.00 9.55 2.44
N SER A 109 7.95 9.25 1.66
CA SER A 109 6.71 8.72 2.22
C SER A 109 6.88 7.32 2.79
N VAL A 110 7.70 6.47 2.15
CA VAL A 110 8.07 5.15 2.68
C VAL A 110 8.91 5.33 3.95
N ASP A 111 9.90 6.22 3.96
CA ASP A 111 10.72 6.48 5.15
C ASP A 111 9.88 7.00 6.32
N LEU A 112 8.89 7.86 6.06
CA LEU A 112 7.95 8.33 7.07
C LEU A 112 7.10 7.18 7.64
N ALA A 113 6.50 6.35 6.77
CA ALA A 113 5.72 5.19 7.20
C ALA A 113 6.57 4.25 8.07
N ILE A 114 7.80 3.95 7.66
CA ILE A 114 8.74 3.13 8.45
C ILE A 114 9.07 3.79 9.80
N ALA A 115 9.30 5.11 9.81
CA ALA A 115 9.65 5.84 11.02
C ALA A 115 8.52 5.88 12.06
N THR A 116 7.25 5.74 11.64
CA THR A 116 6.13 5.64 12.59
C THR A 116 6.16 4.35 13.41
N GLY A 117 6.87 3.32 12.96
CA GLY A 117 6.87 2.00 13.60
C GLY A 117 5.59 1.21 13.38
N GLU A 118 4.65 1.71 12.57
CA GLU A 118 3.40 1.06 12.21
C GLU A 118 3.28 1.10 10.68
N VAL A 119 3.69 0.01 10.02
CA VAL A 119 3.47 -0.16 8.58
C VAL A 119 2.48 -1.29 8.39
N ASP A 120 1.39 -1.02 7.70
CA ASP A 120 0.32 -1.98 7.47
C ASP A 120 -0.08 -2.11 5.99
N GLY A 121 -1.24 -2.72 5.72
CA GLY A 121 -1.73 -2.93 4.36
C GLY A 121 -2.23 -1.66 3.67
N ASP A 122 -2.73 -0.70 4.44
CA ASP A 122 -3.21 0.59 3.93
C ASP A 122 -2.03 1.42 3.42
N ASP A 123 -0.90 1.41 4.12
CA ASP A 123 0.33 2.09 3.66
C ASP A 123 0.81 1.55 2.32
N VAL A 124 0.78 0.21 2.15
CA VAL A 124 1.16 -0.43 0.88
C VAL A 124 0.18 -0.05 -0.22
N THR A 125 -1.12 -0.08 0.05
CA THR A 125 -2.16 0.32 -0.91
C THR A 125 -2.03 1.79 -1.30
N GLN A 126 -1.81 2.68 -0.32
CA GLN A 126 -1.59 4.10 -0.53
C GLN A 126 -0.32 4.38 -1.33
N PHE A 127 0.76 3.63 -1.07
CA PHE A 127 1.99 3.68 -1.85
C PHE A 127 1.74 3.29 -3.31
N GLU A 128 1.04 2.17 -3.57
CA GLU A 128 0.74 1.71 -4.94
C GLU A 128 -0.15 2.70 -5.70
N ALA A 129 -1.19 3.22 -5.06
CA ALA A 129 -2.04 4.26 -5.63
C ALA A 129 -1.23 5.52 -5.97
N SER A 130 -0.29 5.89 -5.09
CA SER A 130 0.59 7.04 -5.31
C SER A 130 1.57 6.82 -6.45
N ALA A 131 2.20 5.64 -6.49
CA ALA A 131 3.15 5.25 -7.52
C ALA A 131 2.50 5.18 -8.91
N ALA A 132 1.25 4.74 -9.00
CA ALA A 132 0.50 4.66 -10.26
C ALA A 132 0.24 6.04 -10.88
N LEU A 133 0.11 7.08 -10.06
CA LEU A 133 -0.18 8.45 -10.50
C LEU A 133 1.07 9.23 -10.86
N LEU A 134 2.21 8.89 -10.28
CA LEU A 134 3.44 9.65 -10.41
C LEU A 134 4.30 9.20 -11.61
N PRO A 135 4.99 10.14 -12.30
CA PRO A 135 5.84 9.82 -13.44
C PRO A 135 7.22 9.31 -12.97
N VAL A 136 7.24 8.13 -12.35
CA VAL A 136 8.43 7.51 -11.75
C VAL A 136 8.77 6.20 -12.47
N SER A 137 10.05 5.88 -12.57
CA SER A 137 10.50 4.60 -13.14
C SER A 137 9.97 3.40 -12.34
N GLN A 138 9.64 2.32 -13.05
CA GLN A 138 9.19 1.06 -12.43
C GLN A 138 10.24 0.46 -11.49
N GLU A 139 11.53 0.67 -11.78
CA GLU A 139 12.63 0.25 -10.91
C GLU A 139 12.62 0.98 -9.56
N THR A 140 12.41 2.30 -9.57
CA THR A 140 12.28 3.09 -8.34
C THR A 140 11.04 2.67 -7.55
N ILE A 141 9.92 2.48 -8.23
CA ILE A 141 8.66 2.00 -7.60
C ILE A 141 8.89 0.63 -6.94
N ALA A 142 9.44 -0.34 -7.67
CA ALA A 142 9.72 -1.67 -7.14
C ALA A 142 10.68 -1.62 -5.95
N THR A 143 11.71 -0.77 -6.01
CA THR A 143 12.66 -0.58 -4.91
C THR A 143 11.96 -0.07 -3.65
N GLN A 144 11.15 0.98 -3.75
CA GLN A 144 10.45 1.55 -2.59
C GLN A 144 9.33 0.63 -2.07
N ARG A 145 8.60 -0.04 -2.98
CA ARG A 145 7.62 -1.08 -2.63
C ARG A 145 8.24 -2.18 -1.78
N ASN A 146 9.38 -2.71 -2.22
CA ASN A 146 10.08 -3.76 -1.51
C ASN A 146 10.58 -3.30 -0.14
N ARG A 147 11.03 -2.05 0.00
CA ARG A 147 11.39 -1.47 1.30
C ARG A 147 10.19 -1.43 2.25
N LEU A 148 9.05 -0.96 1.77
CA LEU A 148 7.83 -0.83 2.57
C LEU A 148 7.28 -2.20 2.99
N ILE A 149 7.16 -3.15 2.05
CA ILE A 149 6.72 -4.53 2.33
C ILE A 149 7.66 -5.20 3.34
N ARG A 150 8.98 -5.03 3.18
CA ARG A 150 9.98 -5.57 4.09
C ARG A 150 9.83 -4.99 5.50
N ALA A 151 9.62 -3.68 5.62
CA ALA A 151 9.39 -3.05 6.92
C ALA A 151 8.11 -3.58 7.60
N LYS A 152 7.01 -3.69 6.84
CA LYS A 152 5.78 -4.33 7.30
C LYS A 152 6.05 -5.72 7.87
N TRP A 153 6.77 -6.57 7.14
CA TRP A 153 7.09 -7.93 7.61
C TRP A 153 7.88 -7.92 8.92
N PHE A 154 8.88 -7.05 9.07
CA PHE A 154 9.63 -6.96 10.33
C PHE A 154 8.76 -6.51 11.50
N LEU A 155 7.88 -5.53 11.28
CA LEU A 155 6.94 -5.06 12.29
C LEU A 155 5.92 -6.14 12.64
N ASP A 156 5.39 -6.87 11.67
CA ASP A 156 4.50 -8.01 11.89
C ASP A 156 5.17 -9.05 12.82
N LEU A 157 6.43 -9.41 12.53
CA LEU A 157 7.21 -10.34 13.35
C LEU A 157 7.44 -9.82 14.77
N GLN A 158 7.75 -8.53 14.94
CA GLN A 158 7.91 -7.91 16.26
C GLN A 158 6.62 -7.94 17.09
N HIS A 159 5.45 -7.92 16.43
CA HIS A 159 4.15 -8.01 17.08
C HIS A 159 3.63 -9.45 17.24
N GLY A 160 4.42 -10.47 16.87
CA GLY A 160 4.07 -11.88 17.01
C GLY A 160 3.17 -12.42 15.91
N TYR A 161 3.04 -11.71 14.79
CA TYR A 161 2.37 -12.22 13.59
C TYR A 161 3.38 -13.03 12.76
N LEU A 162 3.31 -14.35 12.88
CA LEU A 162 4.14 -15.26 12.10
C LEU A 162 3.40 -15.66 10.81
N PRO A 163 4.05 -15.61 9.63
CA PRO A 163 3.42 -15.98 8.36
C PRO A 163 3.12 -17.47 8.33
N LEU A 164 1.96 -17.90 7.80
CA LEU A 164 1.70 -19.32 7.58
C LEU A 164 2.03 -19.69 6.14
N VAL A 165 2.86 -20.71 5.97
CA VAL A 165 3.34 -21.14 4.66
C VAL A 165 2.91 -22.58 4.41
N PRO A 166 2.33 -22.91 3.24
CA PRO A 166 2.07 -24.30 2.89
C PRO A 166 3.40 -25.05 2.76
N THR A 167 3.45 -26.29 3.25
CA THR A 167 4.65 -27.13 3.12
C THR A 167 4.30 -28.50 2.57
N SER A 168 5.23 -29.05 1.80
CA SER A 168 5.18 -30.45 1.37
C SER A 168 5.68 -31.43 2.44
N PHE A 169 6.18 -30.92 3.56
CA PHE A 169 6.71 -31.72 4.66
C PHE A 169 5.57 -32.17 5.60
N PRO A 170 5.55 -33.44 6.05
CA PRO A 170 4.50 -33.92 6.94
C PRO A 170 4.56 -33.20 8.30
N LEU A 171 3.51 -32.46 8.60
CA LEU A 171 3.32 -31.77 9.88
C LEU A 171 2.62 -32.69 10.88
N THR A 172 3.05 -32.63 12.14
CA THR A 172 2.36 -33.28 13.26
C THR A 172 1.09 -32.52 13.64
N THR A 173 0.17 -33.17 14.36
CA THR A 173 -1.09 -32.51 14.78
C THR A 173 -0.81 -31.25 15.60
N GLY A 174 -1.35 -30.10 15.15
CA GLY A 174 -1.14 -28.80 15.79
C GLY A 174 0.18 -28.12 15.41
N GLU A 175 1.01 -28.76 14.59
CA GLU A 175 2.21 -28.15 14.01
C GLU A 175 1.82 -27.27 12.83
N VAL A 176 2.43 -26.09 12.76
CA VAL A 176 2.19 -25.09 11.72
C VAL A 176 3.53 -24.65 11.14
N CYS A 177 3.60 -24.59 9.81
CA CYS A 177 4.80 -24.15 9.10
C CYS A 177 4.80 -22.64 8.90
N TYR A 178 5.91 -22.00 9.28
CA TYR A 178 6.14 -20.57 9.11
C TYR A 178 7.12 -20.24 7.98
N LEU A 179 7.98 -21.20 7.61
CA LEU A 179 8.94 -21.06 6.52
C LEU A 179 9.15 -22.42 5.87
N ASP A 180 9.11 -22.47 4.54
CA ASP A 180 9.61 -23.59 3.76
C ASP A 180 10.33 -23.03 2.52
N ALA A 181 11.66 -22.98 2.57
CA ALA A 181 12.47 -22.33 1.54
C ALA A 181 13.73 -23.13 1.17
N PRO A 182 14.18 -23.08 -0.10
CA PRO A 182 15.47 -23.63 -0.49
C PRO A 182 16.62 -22.80 0.12
N VAL A 183 17.69 -23.47 0.54
CA VAL A 183 18.90 -22.85 1.10
C VAL A 183 20.16 -23.56 0.61
N ALA A 184 21.29 -22.87 0.59
CA ALA A 184 22.60 -23.48 0.34
C ALA A 184 23.36 -23.61 1.67
N LEU A 185 23.60 -24.85 2.12
CA LEU A 185 24.34 -25.14 3.34
C LEU A 185 25.84 -25.19 3.06
N HIS A 186 26.63 -24.53 3.90
CA HIS A 186 28.09 -24.54 3.88
C HIS A 186 28.63 -25.01 5.23
N THR A 187 29.65 -25.86 5.21
CA THR A 187 30.33 -26.25 6.45
C THR A 187 31.48 -25.29 6.75
N PHE A 188 31.80 -25.05 8.03
CA PHE A 188 32.95 -24.20 8.35
C PHE A 188 34.30 -24.83 7.94
N ALA A 189 34.37 -26.16 7.93
CA ALA A 189 35.57 -26.91 7.54
C ALA A 189 35.82 -26.87 6.02
N ASP A 190 34.76 -26.83 5.21
CA ASP A 190 34.83 -26.73 3.76
C ASP A 190 33.83 -25.68 3.26
N GLN A 191 34.30 -24.44 3.16
CA GLN A 191 33.50 -23.30 2.68
C GLN A 191 33.25 -23.36 1.17
N SER A 192 34.09 -24.10 0.43
CA SER A 192 34.04 -24.16 -1.04
C SER A 192 32.88 -24.99 -1.57
N ARG A 193 32.40 -25.95 -0.76
CA ARG A 193 31.31 -26.85 -1.13
C ARG A 193 30.00 -26.38 -0.53
N SER A 194 29.07 -25.96 -1.39
CA SER A 194 27.67 -25.75 -1.01
C SER A 194 26.85 -27.01 -1.23
N ILE A 195 25.91 -27.27 -0.33
CA ILE A 195 24.93 -28.35 -0.46
C ILE A 195 23.55 -27.69 -0.57
N THR A 196 22.91 -27.83 -1.73
CA THR A 196 21.53 -27.36 -1.91
C THR A 196 20.61 -28.16 -1.00
N SER A 197 19.79 -27.45 -0.24
CA SER A 197 18.99 -27.99 0.84
C SER A 197 17.68 -27.23 1.01
N ARG A 198 16.90 -27.60 2.02
CA ARG A 198 15.68 -26.88 2.43
C ARG A 198 15.76 -26.50 3.90
N LEU A 199 15.23 -25.32 4.21
CA LEU A 199 14.97 -24.85 5.55
C LEU A 199 13.46 -24.87 5.78
N ILE A 200 13.02 -25.63 6.77
CA ILE A 200 11.63 -25.65 7.24
C ILE A 200 11.61 -25.17 8.68
N LEU A 201 10.81 -24.16 8.97
CA LEU A 201 10.59 -23.66 10.33
C LEU A 201 9.13 -23.87 10.71
N THR A 202 8.91 -24.56 11.81
CA THR A 202 7.58 -24.74 12.39
C THR A 202 7.55 -24.20 13.82
N ASN A 203 6.37 -24.19 14.43
CA ASN A 203 6.22 -23.90 15.86
C ASN A 203 6.88 -24.94 16.78
N HIS A 204 7.25 -26.12 16.27
CA HIS A 204 7.82 -27.21 17.09
C HIS A 204 9.29 -27.48 16.78
N ARG A 205 9.73 -27.32 15.52
CA ARG A 205 11.06 -27.73 15.06
C ARG A 205 11.57 -26.89 13.90
N LEU A 206 12.88 -26.97 13.71
CA LEU A 206 13.59 -26.43 12.56
C LEU A 206 14.26 -27.60 11.83
N VAL A 207 13.96 -27.75 10.54
CA VAL A 207 14.60 -28.73 9.66
C VAL A 207 15.54 -27.98 8.72
N LEU A 208 16.82 -28.36 8.72
CA LEU A 208 17.85 -27.82 7.83
C LEU A 208 18.53 -28.98 7.10
N GLY A 209 18.06 -29.25 5.88
CA GLY A 209 18.48 -30.43 5.12
C GLY A 209 18.08 -31.73 5.79
N ALA A 210 19.07 -32.59 6.06
CA ALA A 210 18.84 -33.87 6.75
C ALA A 210 18.74 -33.71 8.28
N ARG A 211 18.94 -32.50 8.81
CA ARG A 211 18.94 -32.24 10.24
C ARG A 211 17.60 -31.73 10.70
N GLU A 212 17.04 -32.40 11.69
CA GLU A 212 15.87 -31.95 12.41
C GLU A 212 16.29 -31.57 13.83
N MET A 213 15.92 -30.36 14.25
CA MET A 213 16.21 -29.85 15.59
C MET A 213 14.91 -29.40 16.24
N PRO A 214 14.62 -29.81 17.48
CA PRO A 214 13.49 -29.25 18.20
C PRO A 214 13.75 -27.75 18.39
N LEU A 215 12.71 -26.92 18.24
CA LEU A 215 12.85 -25.47 18.22
C LEU A 215 13.50 -24.94 19.52
N ILE A 216 13.22 -25.59 20.65
CA ILE A 216 13.80 -25.29 21.97
C ILE A 216 15.32 -25.45 22.03
N ALA A 217 15.92 -26.28 21.15
CA ALA A 217 17.37 -26.45 21.08
C ALA A 217 18.07 -25.33 20.29
N VAL A 218 17.32 -24.52 19.53
CA VAL A 218 17.85 -23.37 18.81
C VAL A 218 17.81 -22.15 19.74
N ARG A 219 18.98 -21.54 19.98
CA ARG A 219 19.12 -20.37 20.84
C ARG A 219 18.70 -19.09 20.13
N ARG A 220 19.21 -18.88 18.92
CA ARG A 220 18.90 -17.75 18.04
C ARG A 220 19.50 -17.98 16.65
N ALA A 221 19.00 -17.27 15.65
CA ALA A 221 19.66 -17.06 14.37
C ALA A 221 20.46 -15.75 14.41
N VAL A 222 21.68 -15.76 13.88
CA VAL A 222 22.58 -14.59 13.81
C VAL A 222 23.11 -14.39 12.39
N PRO A 223 23.38 -13.14 11.98
CA PRO A 223 23.98 -12.86 10.69
C PRO A 223 25.44 -13.33 10.65
N TYR A 224 25.84 -13.91 9.52
CA TYR A 224 27.23 -14.25 9.22
C TYR A 224 27.51 -13.87 7.77
N ARG A 225 28.06 -12.67 7.54
CA ARG A 225 28.16 -12.05 6.20
C ARG A 225 26.77 -12.02 5.54
N ASP A 226 26.63 -12.54 4.33
CA ASP A 226 25.36 -12.67 3.60
C ASP A 226 24.64 -14.01 3.89
N ALA A 227 24.92 -14.62 5.04
CA ALA A 227 24.39 -15.93 5.44
C ALA A 227 23.81 -15.92 6.86
N VAL A 228 23.22 -17.05 7.23
CA VAL A 228 22.59 -17.28 8.53
C VAL A 228 23.33 -18.39 9.27
N VAL A 229 23.64 -18.14 10.55
CA VAL A 229 24.12 -19.16 11.49
C VAL A 229 23.06 -19.37 12.57
N LEU A 230 22.81 -20.61 12.94
CA LEU A 230 21.99 -20.96 14.10
C LEU A 230 22.92 -21.16 15.30
N GLU A 231 22.58 -20.66 16.47
CA GLU A 231 23.30 -20.99 17.69
C GLU A 231 22.53 -22.06 18.48
N PRO A 232 23.17 -23.10 19.04
CA PRO A 232 24.60 -23.37 19.06
C PRO A 232 25.10 -24.24 17.87
N PHE A 233 24.48 -24.16 16.70
CA PHE A 233 24.90 -24.96 15.54
C PHE A 233 26.30 -24.55 15.06
N THR A 234 27.31 -25.35 15.42
CA THR A 234 28.74 -25.04 15.16
C THR A 234 29.27 -25.62 13.85
N GLU A 235 28.45 -26.30 13.05
CA GLU A 235 28.96 -27.04 11.90
C GLU A 235 29.02 -26.21 10.61
N GLY A 236 28.27 -25.12 10.54
CA GLY A 236 28.21 -24.32 9.33
C GLY A 236 27.27 -23.14 9.38
N TYR A 237 27.04 -22.57 8.20
CA TYR A 237 26.09 -21.51 7.92
C TYR A 237 25.28 -21.87 6.68
N PHE A 238 24.14 -21.23 6.47
CA PHE A 238 23.36 -21.40 5.25
C PHE A 238 23.02 -20.07 4.62
N VAL A 239 23.00 -20.05 3.29
CA VAL A 239 22.60 -18.90 2.48
C VAL A 239 21.13 -19.09 2.09
N ALA A 240 20.31 -18.09 2.40
CA ALA A 240 18.91 -18.00 1.99
C ALA A 240 18.74 -16.83 1.02
N TYR A 241 17.60 -16.78 0.31
CA TYR A 241 17.31 -15.68 -0.61
C TYR A 241 17.28 -14.31 0.11
N ASP A 242 16.68 -14.25 1.31
CA ASP A 242 16.72 -13.09 2.20
C ASP A 242 17.19 -13.50 3.61
N PRO A 243 18.50 -13.44 3.88
CA PRO A 243 19.06 -13.86 5.17
C PRO A 243 18.50 -13.07 6.35
N GLN A 244 18.25 -11.77 6.19
CA GLN A 244 17.79 -10.93 7.30
C GLN A 244 16.34 -11.27 7.68
N TRP A 245 15.48 -11.50 6.69
CA TRP A 245 14.11 -11.94 6.94
C TRP A 245 14.08 -13.32 7.61
N VAL A 246 14.89 -14.27 7.14
CA VAL A 246 14.98 -15.60 7.77
C VAL A 246 15.47 -15.51 9.22
N ILE A 247 16.49 -14.68 9.50
CA ILE A 247 16.98 -14.45 10.86
C ILE A 247 15.87 -13.91 11.76
N ALA A 248 15.15 -12.87 11.31
CA ALA A 248 14.08 -12.28 12.09
C ALA A 248 12.92 -13.26 12.31
N LEU A 249 12.53 -14.02 11.31
CA LEU A 249 11.45 -15.00 11.40
C LEU A 249 11.79 -16.14 12.37
N ILE A 250 13.02 -16.67 12.30
CA ILE A 250 13.49 -17.70 13.26
C ILE A 250 13.47 -17.13 14.67
N ASN A 251 14.01 -15.93 14.88
CA ASN A 251 14.07 -15.31 16.20
C ASN A 251 12.68 -14.97 16.75
N ALA A 252 11.76 -14.46 15.95
CA ALA A 252 10.38 -14.21 16.35
C ALA A 252 9.66 -15.51 16.73
N THR A 253 9.83 -16.56 15.93
CA THR A 253 9.30 -17.91 16.22
C THR A 253 9.85 -18.45 17.54
N LEU A 254 11.13 -18.24 17.83
CA LEU A 254 11.75 -18.62 19.10
C LEU A 254 11.20 -17.84 20.30
N GLN A 255 11.03 -16.53 20.17
CA GLN A 255 10.43 -15.70 21.21
C GLN A 255 8.99 -16.14 21.52
N VAL A 256 8.23 -16.47 20.47
CA VAL A 256 6.89 -17.04 20.59
C VAL A 256 6.92 -18.39 21.31
N GLY A 257 7.80 -19.31 20.90
CA GLY A 257 7.94 -20.63 21.53
C GLY A 257 8.36 -20.58 23.00
N ARG A 258 9.04 -19.50 23.42
CA ARG A 258 9.45 -19.24 24.81
C ARG A 258 8.41 -18.46 25.62
N GLY A 259 7.35 -17.97 24.98
CA GLY A 259 6.37 -17.09 25.61
C GLY A 259 6.87 -15.66 25.88
N GLU A 260 8.02 -15.26 25.31
CA GLU A 260 8.55 -13.89 25.35
C GLU A 260 7.74 -12.96 24.44
N LEU A 261 7.18 -13.51 23.37
CA LEU A 261 6.29 -12.83 22.43
C LEU A 261 4.97 -13.59 22.35
N THR A 262 3.84 -12.90 22.43
CA THR A 262 2.54 -13.57 22.29
C THR A 262 2.28 -13.86 20.82
N ALA A 263 2.10 -15.14 20.48
CA ALA A 263 1.65 -15.52 19.14
C ALA A 263 0.30 -14.89 18.88
N LYS A 264 0.26 -13.91 17.97
CA LYS A 264 -1.01 -13.46 17.41
C LYS A 264 -1.31 -14.44 16.29
N GLY A 265 -2.15 -15.44 16.59
CA GLY A 265 -2.64 -16.36 15.57
C GLY A 265 -3.15 -15.57 14.36
N ASN A 266 -2.98 -16.12 13.15
CA ASN A 266 -3.45 -15.54 11.88
C ASN A 266 -4.76 -14.78 12.12
N ARG A 267 -4.70 -13.45 12.10
CA ARG A 267 -5.75 -12.51 12.57
C ARG A 267 -6.96 -13.25 13.11
N ARG A 268 -6.90 -13.71 14.37
CA ARG A 268 -8.11 -14.14 15.08
C ARG A 268 -9.10 -12.99 14.93
N PRO A 269 -10.37 -13.23 14.57
CA PRO A 269 -11.34 -12.16 14.37
C PRO A 269 -11.28 -11.25 15.57
N ILE A 270 -11.01 -9.98 15.25
CA ILE A 270 -10.96 -8.87 16.18
C ILE A 270 -12.18 -8.99 17.11
N PRO A 271 -12.03 -8.81 18.44
CA PRO A 271 -13.17 -8.76 19.35
C PRO A 271 -14.25 -7.86 18.75
N GLN A 272 -15.51 -8.33 18.73
CA GLN A 272 -16.57 -7.78 17.85
C GLN A 272 -16.43 -6.28 17.56
N PRO A 273 -15.98 -5.90 16.35
CA PRO A 273 -15.59 -4.53 15.99
C PRO A 273 -16.70 -3.48 16.06
N VAL A 274 -17.94 -3.92 16.24
CA VAL A 274 -19.11 -3.05 16.46
C VAL A 274 -18.91 -2.13 17.67
N GLY A 275 -18.14 -2.57 18.68
CA GLY A 275 -17.89 -1.78 19.90
C GLY A 275 -17.13 -0.48 19.65
N ALA A 276 -16.09 -0.49 18.80
CA ALA A 276 -15.30 0.71 18.51
C ALA A 276 -16.10 1.74 17.70
N VAL A 277 -16.84 1.27 16.68
CA VAL A 277 -17.68 2.12 15.84
C VAL A 277 -18.85 2.73 16.63
N ALA A 278 -19.51 1.94 17.47
CA ALA A 278 -20.58 2.43 18.34
C ALA A 278 -20.06 3.44 19.38
N ALA A 279 -18.88 3.21 19.95
CA ALA A 279 -18.25 4.15 20.87
C ALA A 279 -17.88 5.48 20.17
N ALA A 280 -17.39 5.41 18.93
CA ALA A 280 -17.09 6.61 18.14
C ALA A 280 -18.36 7.41 17.82
N ALA A 281 -19.46 6.75 17.45
CA ALA A 281 -20.75 7.42 17.25
C ALA A 281 -21.23 8.12 18.52
N THR A 282 -21.12 7.45 19.68
CA THR A 282 -21.49 8.06 20.98
C THR A 282 -20.64 9.28 21.28
N ALA A 283 -19.31 9.21 21.07
CA ALA A 283 -18.41 10.33 21.28
C ALA A 283 -18.71 11.52 20.35
N LEU A 284 -19.13 11.26 19.11
CA LEU A 284 -19.57 12.31 18.17
C LEU A 284 -20.86 12.99 18.64
N GLU A 285 -21.82 12.24 19.19
CA GLU A 285 -23.05 12.82 19.77
C GLU A 285 -22.75 13.69 20.98
N GLU A 286 -21.88 13.22 21.89
CA GLU A 286 -21.42 14.00 23.04
C GLU A 286 -20.67 15.28 22.62
N GLY A 287 -20.02 15.26 21.45
CA GLY A 287 -19.35 16.39 20.82
C GLY A 287 -20.25 17.29 19.97
N ASP A 288 -21.58 17.12 20.02
CA ASP A 288 -22.58 17.87 19.24
C ASP A 288 -22.44 17.71 17.70
N ARG A 289 -21.89 16.58 17.25
CA ARG A 289 -21.75 16.19 15.82
C ARG A 289 -22.75 15.10 15.45
N VAL A 290 -24.04 15.39 15.62
CA VAL A 290 -25.14 14.41 15.48
C VAL A 290 -25.22 13.78 14.09
N ASP A 291 -25.01 14.57 13.03
CA ASP A 291 -25.06 14.07 11.64
C ASP A 291 -23.91 13.08 11.34
N ASP A 292 -22.70 13.38 11.83
CA ASP A 292 -21.55 12.50 11.71
C ASP A 292 -21.77 11.20 12.51
N ALA A 293 -22.32 11.30 13.71
CA ALA A 293 -22.68 10.12 14.50
C ALA A 293 -23.69 9.22 13.78
N ALA A 294 -24.67 9.80 13.07
CA ALA A 294 -25.60 9.04 12.25
C ALA A 294 -24.90 8.29 11.10
N LEU A 295 -23.90 8.91 10.47
CA LEU A 295 -23.07 8.26 9.46
C LEU A 295 -22.28 7.09 10.03
N VAL A 296 -21.63 7.27 11.19
CA VAL A 296 -20.89 6.21 11.88
C VAL A 296 -21.80 5.06 12.30
N ARG A 297 -23.02 5.34 12.79
CA ARG A 297 -24.04 4.31 13.07
C ARG A 297 -24.45 3.54 11.82
N SER A 298 -24.67 4.24 10.72
CA SER A 298 -24.98 3.58 9.44
C SER A 298 -23.84 2.66 8.98
N LEU A 299 -22.59 2.94 9.33
CA LEU A 299 -21.46 2.06 9.02
C LEU A 299 -21.46 0.82 9.93
N ALA A 300 -21.80 0.98 11.21
CA ALA A 300 -21.96 -0.14 12.15
C ALA A 300 -23.06 -1.12 11.68
N ASP A 301 -24.19 -0.61 11.19
CA ASP A 301 -25.29 -1.43 10.66
C ASP A 301 -24.88 -2.27 9.44
N ARG A 302 -23.91 -1.77 8.65
CA ARG A 302 -23.39 -2.43 7.44
C ARG A 302 -22.11 -3.22 7.69
N TRP A 303 -21.64 -3.28 8.93
CA TRP A 303 -20.32 -3.82 9.26
C TRP A 303 -20.09 -5.23 8.70
N GLY A 304 -21.10 -6.11 8.81
CA GLY A 304 -21.03 -7.48 8.32
C GLY A 304 -20.92 -7.62 6.79
N HIS A 305 -21.19 -6.55 6.05
CA HIS A 305 -21.10 -6.50 4.59
C HIS A 305 -19.79 -5.87 4.09
N LEU A 306 -19.08 -5.11 4.95
CA LEU A 306 -17.79 -4.54 4.61
C LEU A 306 -16.75 -5.64 4.39
N SER A 307 -15.88 -5.46 3.40
CA SER A 307 -14.70 -6.31 3.25
C SER A 307 -13.81 -6.25 4.51
N PRO A 308 -13.02 -7.29 4.83
CA PRO A 308 -12.13 -7.27 6.00
C PRO A 308 -11.16 -6.08 6.03
N GLU A 309 -10.76 -5.58 4.86
CA GLU A 309 -9.90 -4.39 4.73
C GLU A 309 -10.65 -3.12 5.12
N LEU A 310 -11.88 -2.93 4.61
CA LEU A 310 -12.73 -1.79 4.95
C LEU A 310 -13.13 -1.81 6.44
N GLN A 311 -13.33 -2.99 7.03
CA GLN A 311 -13.57 -3.16 8.46
C GLN A 311 -12.38 -2.61 9.29
N VAL A 312 -11.15 -3.01 8.99
CA VAL A 312 -9.97 -2.51 9.72
C VAL A 312 -9.82 -1.00 9.59
N ARG A 313 -10.03 -0.45 8.39
CA ARG A 313 -9.96 0.99 8.14
C ARG A 313 -11.03 1.76 8.92
N ALA A 314 -12.26 1.23 8.94
CA ALA A 314 -13.36 1.80 9.70
C ALA A 314 -13.10 1.78 11.20
N GLU A 315 -12.53 0.69 11.72
CA GLU A 315 -12.17 0.55 13.13
C GLU A 315 -11.13 1.59 13.54
N ARG A 316 -10.04 1.73 12.78
CA ARG A 316 -8.99 2.71 13.06
C ARG A 316 -9.49 4.15 13.06
N ALA A 317 -10.33 4.49 12.09
CA ALA A 317 -10.95 5.81 12.05
C ALA A 317 -11.90 6.03 13.25
N ALA A 318 -12.66 5.01 13.66
CA ALA A 318 -13.50 5.06 14.86
C ALA A 318 -12.64 5.22 16.15
N GLU A 319 -11.53 4.51 16.25
CA GLU A 319 -10.59 4.65 17.38
C GLU A 319 -9.94 6.02 17.42
N ALA A 320 -9.58 6.61 16.28
CA ALA A 320 -9.05 7.96 16.20
C ALA A 320 -10.07 9.01 16.69
N ILE A 321 -11.34 8.87 16.31
CA ILE A 321 -12.44 9.73 16.81
C ILE A 321 -12.57 9.61 18.32
N ARG A 322 -12.70 8.38 18.83
CA ARG A 322 -12.84 8.10 20.27
C ARG A 322 -11.64 8.63 21.06
N GLY A 323 -10.42 8.33 20.60
CA GLY A 323 -9.19 8.77 21.24
C GLY A 323 -9.06 10.28 21.28
N THR A 324 -9.43 10.96 20.20
CA THR A 324 -9.41 12.43 20.11
C THR A 324 -10.35 13.07 21.14
N TYR A 325 -11.60 12.60 21.23
CA TYR A 325 -12.54 13.09 22.24
C TYR A 325 -12.09 12.76 23.67
N ALA A 326 -11.54 11.56 23.89
CA ALA A 326 -11.02 11.19 25.21
C ALA A 326 -9.90 12.15 25.65
N VAL A 327 -8.95 12.48 24.77
CA VAL A 327 -7.89 13.46 25.07
C VAL A 327 -8.49 14.83 25.40
N LEU A 328 -9.44 15.33 24.60
CA LEU A 328 -10.09 16.60 24.86
C LEU A 328 -10.81 16.62 26.21
N GLN A 329 -11.53 15.55 26.57
CA GLN A 329 -12.25 15.46 27.84
C GLN A 329 -11.32 15.55 29.06
N HIS A 330 -10.09 15.04 28.95
CA HIS A 330 -9.08 15.11 30.03
C HIS A 330 -8.42 16.49 30.17
N LEU A 331 -8.54 17.37 29.18
CA LEU A 331 -7.99 18.72 29.26
C LEU A 331 -8.93 19.66 30.03
N PRO A 332 -8.39 20.52 30.93
CA PRO A 332 -9.14 21.62 31.52
C PRO A 332 -9.76 22.54 30.44
N PRO A 333 -10.97 23.11 30.66
CA PRO A 333 -11.64 23.93 29.64
C PRO A 333 -10.81 25.11 29.11
N ASP A 334 -10.01 25.74 29.97
CA ASP A 334 -9.11 26.84 29.61
C ASP A 334 -7.91 26.37 28.78
N ALA A 335 -7.46 25.11 28.96
CA ALA A 335 -6.38 24.53 28.17
C ALA A 335 -6.84 24.15 26.76
N ARG A 336 -8.11 23.75 26.58
CA ARG A 336 -8.66 23.38 25.25
C ARG A 336 -8.68 24.53 24.26
N THR A 337 -8.77 25.77 24.74
CA THR A 337 -8.91 26.99 23.95
C THR A 337 -7.63 27.83 23.89
N ARG A 338 -6.56 27.40 24.58
CA ARG A 338 -5.27 28.08 24.57
C ARG A 338 -4.46 27.62 23.34
N ASN A 339 -3.95 28.57 22.56
CA ASN A 339 -3.09 28.26 21.42
C ASN A 339 -1.78 27.62 21.91
N GLY A 340 -1.35 26.57 21.22
CA GLY A 340 -0.01 26.00 21.35
C GLY A 340 1.03 26.81 20.56
N ASP A 341 2.27 26.32 20.57
CA ASP A 341 3.40 26.91 19.84
C ASP A 341 3.20 26.87 18.31
N ASP A 342 2.34 25.97 17.83
CA ASP A 342 1.93 25.83 16.43
C ASP A 342 0.83 26.83 16.01
N GLY A 343 0.32 27.63 16.95
CA GLY A 343 -0.76 28.58 16.72
C GLY A 343 -2.16 27.96 16.71
N PHE A 344 -2.30 26.66 16.96
CA PHE A 344 -3.58 25.96 17.02
C PHE A 344 -3.95 25.64 18.47
N THR A 345 -5.24 25.67 18.76
CA THR A 345 -5.76 25.16 20.04
C THR A 345 -5.88 23.63 19.99
N PRO A 346 -5.78 22.94 21.13
CA PRO A 346 -6.10 21.51 21.19
C PRO A 346 -7.48 21.16 20.62
N ALA A 347 -8.48 22.04 20.79
CA ALA A 347 -9.81 21.87 20.21
C ALA A 347 -9.78 21.89 18.67
N GLN A 348 -9.04 22.81 18.05
CA GLN A 348 -8.90 22.87 16.59
C GLN A 348 -8.13 21.66 16.05
N ASN A 349 -7.06 21.24 16.72
CA ASN A 349 -6.29 20.05 16.33
C ASN A 349 -7.16 18.78 16.41
N ALA A 350 -8.00 18.68 17.45
CA ALA A 350 -8.97 17.61 17.58
C ALA A 350 -10.04 17.63 16.48
N GLU A 351 -10.58 18.80 16.15
CA GLU A 351 -11.56 18.97 15.07
C GLU A 351 -10.99 18.48 13.73
N VAL A 352 -9.76 18.87 13.38
CA VAL A 352 -9.06 18.41 12.17
C VAL A 352 -8.85 16.89 12.19
N SER A 353 -8.47 16.32 13.32
CA SER A 353 -8.30 14.86 13.49
C SER A 353 -9.61 14.12 13.25
N ILE A 354 -10.70 14.58 13.87
CA ILE A 354 -12.05 14.00 13.70
C ILE A 354 -12.51 14.12 12.25
N ASP A 355 -12.31 15.26 11.60
CA ASP A 355 -12.69 15.46 10.20
C ASP A 355 -11.91 14.54 9.25
N ASN A 356 -10.62 14.32 9.51
CA ASN A 356 -9.81 13.38 8.74
C ASN A 356 -10.34 11.95 8.88
N ALA A 357 -10.68 11.54 10.11
CA ALA A 357 -11.29 10.24 10.37
C ALA A 357 -12.68 10.11 9.71
N MET A 358 -13.53 11.12 9.81
CA MET A 358 -14.86 11.14 9.16
C MET A 358 -14.77 11.09 7.64
N ARG A 359 -13.76 11.73 7.02
CA ARG A 359 -13.50 11.58 5.58
C ARG A 359 -13.11 10.15 5.20
N ALA A 360 -12.33 9.46 6.05
CA ALA A 360 -12.01 8.05 5.84
C ALA A 360 -13.27 7.17 5.92
N LEU A 361 -14.13 7.37 6.93
CA LEU A 361 -15.39 6.63 7.09
C LEU A 361 -16.37 6.89 5.94
N SER A 362 -16.51 8.14 5.52
CA SER A 362 -17.36 8.52 4.39
C SER A 362 -16.88 7.90 3.09
N GLY A 363 -15.56 7.82 2.88
CA GLY A 363 -14.95 7.15 1.72
C GLY A 363 -15.31 5.67 1.65
N ILE A 364 -15.38 4.98 2.79
CA ILE A 364 -15.78 3.56 2.86
C ILE A 364 -17.24 3.38 2.42
N LEU A 365 -18.14 4.26 2.89
CA LEU A 365 -19.55 4.21 2.50
C LEU A 365 -19.77 4.54 1.01
N LEU A 366 -18.97 5.45 0.46
CA LEU A 366 -19.03 5.81 -0.95
C LEU A 366 -18.50 4.68 -1.85
N SER A 367 -17.40 4.02 -1.49
CA SER A 367 -16.86 2.92 -2.28
C SER A 367 -17.82 1.73 -2.39
N GLU A 368 -18.57 1.43 -1.34
CA GLU A 368 -19.64 0.41 -1.38
C GLU A 368 -20.77 0.82 -2.34
N TYR A 369 -21.11 2.11 -2.36
CA TYR A 369 -22.16 2.62 -3.24
C TYR A 369 -21.76 2.53 -4.72
N GLU A 370 -20.49 2.85 -5.02
CA GLU A 370 -19.91 2.68 -6.36
C GLU A 370 -19.88 1.21 -6.78
N GLN A 371 -19.44 0.31 -5.90
CA GLN A 371 -19.42 -1.13 -6.17
C GLN A 371 -20.83 -1.69 -6.44
N HIS A 372 -21.85 -1.25 -5.70
CA HIS A 372 -23.23 -1.64 -5.96
C HIS A 372 -23.81 -1.01 -7.23
N ALA A 373 -23.42 0.21 -7.57
CA ALA A 373 -23.79 0.85 -8.83
C ALA A 373 -23.22 0.07 -10.03
N ASP A 374 -21.94 -0.33 -9.95
CA ASP A 374 -21.27 -1.14 -10.96
C ASP A 374 -21.91 -2.53 -11.09
N GLN A 375 -22.28 -3.16 -9.98
CA GLN A 375 -23.01 -4.44 -9.98
C GLN A 375 -24.41 -4.32 -10.61
N LEU A 376 -25.12 -3.22 -10.33
CA LEU A 376 -26.42 -2.94 -10.95
C LEU A 376 -26.29 -2.64 -12.44
N GLU A 377 -25.24 -1.93 -12.86
CA GLU A 377 -24.93 -1.68 -14.27
C GLU A 377 -24.59 -2.99 -14.99
N ALA A 378 -23.76 -3.85 -14.39
CA ALA A 378 -23.45 -5.17 -14.90
C ALA A 378 -24.70 -6.06 -15.02
N LEU A 379 -25.61 -6.02 -14.05
CA LEU A 379 -26.90 -6.73 -14.09
C LEU A 379 -27.83 -6.18 -15.18
N ARG A 380 -27.88 -4.86 -15.37
CA ARG A 380 -28.64 -4.23 -16.47
C ARG A 380 -28.08 -4.61 -17.83
N HIS A 381 -26.76 -4.64 -17.97
CA HIS A 381 -26.09 -5.05 -19.19
C HIS A 381 -26.29 -6.54 -19.47
N TYR A 382 -26.26 -7.38 -18.43
CA TYR A 382 -26.57 -8.80 -18.57
C TYR A 382 -28.02 -8.99 -19.02
N THR A 383 -28.99 -8.35 -18.37
CA THR A 383 -30.41 -8.46 -18.74
C THR A 383 -30.72 -7.91 -20.13
N SER A 384 -30.07 -6.83 -20.57
CA SER A 384 -30.24 -6.29 -21.93
C SER A 384 -29.71 -7.23 -23.02
N GLN A 385 -28.68 -8.03 -22.73
CA GLN A 385 -28.17 -9.03 -23.68
C GLN A 385 -29.19 -10.13 -23.99
N TRP A 386 -30.13 -10.38 -23.08
CA TRP A 386 -31.16 -11.42 -23.24
C TRP A 386 -32.53 -10.85 -23.64
N SER A 387 -32.76 -9.55 -23.53
CA SER A 387 -34.00 -8.90 -23.98
C SER A 387 -34.06 -8.68 -25.49
N ASP A 388 -32.92 -8.56 -26.17
CA ASP A 388 -32.84 -8.34 -27.63
C ASP A 388 -32.86 -9.64 -28.45
N SER A 389 -32.70 -10.80 -27.80
CA SER A 389 -32.94 -12.11 -28.40
C SER A 389 -34.45 -12.39 -28.39
N GLY A 390 -35.14 -12.03 -29.48
CA GLY A 390 -36.59 -12.17 -29.67
C GLY A 390 -37.17 -13.61 -29.65
N ASP A 391 -36.48 -14.58 -29.05
CA ASP A 391 -36.87 -15.99 -28.97
C ASP A 391 -37.25 -16.45 -27.55
N LEU A 392 -37.28 -15.55 -26.55
CA LEU A 392 -37.78 -15.87 -25.20
C LEU A 392 -39.26 -15.49 -25.07
N THR A 393 -40.14 -16.36 -25.58
CA THR A 393 -41.53 -16.41 -25.12
C THR A 393 -41.57 -17.07 -23.74
N LEU A 394 -41.96 -16.29 -22.72
CA LEU A 394 -42.35 -16.79 -21.40
C LEU A 394 -43.57 -17.70 -21.48
#